data_AF-A0A3C0XPQ5-F1
#
_entry.id   AF-A0A3C0XPQ5-F1
#
_cell.length_a   1.000
_cell.length_b   1.000
_cell.length_c   1.000
_cell.angle_alpha   90.00
_cell.angle_beta   90.00
_cell.angle_gamma   90.00
#
_symmetry.space_group_name_H-M   'P 1'
#
loop_
_entity.id
_entity.type
_entity.pdbx_description
1 polymer ?
#
loop_
_entity_poly.entity_id
_entity_poly.type
_entity_poly.pdbx_seq_one_letter_code
_entity_poly.pdbx_strand_id
1 'polypeptide(L)'
;MDFDQRPILVFWETTKACGLACRHCRASAILQPVRDELTTADACRFVDSLAGFGMPRPVLIATGGDVLLRHDLDAMLARARTLKVAVALAATRLPRFCLLYTSPSPRDLSTSRMP
;
A
#
# COMPACT_ATOMS: atom_id res chain seq x y z
N MET A 1 -13.78 -0.17 -25.47
CA MET A 1 -13.27 -0.55 -24.15
C MET A 1 -14.42 -1.26 -23.47
N ASP A 2 -14.31 -2.57 -23.25
CA ASP A 2 -15.38 -3.40 -22.69
C ASP A 2 -15.12 -3.59 -21.19
N PHE A 3 -16.01 -3.05 -20.37
CA PHE A 3 -15.89 -3.04 -18.90
C PHE A 3 -16.39 -4.36 -18.27
N ASP A 4 -17.14 -5.16 -19.01
CA ASP A 4 -17.69 -6.42 -18.53
C ASP A 4 -16.65 -7.55 -18.57
N GLN A 5 -15.59 -7.37 -19.39
CA GLN A 5 -14.53 -8.37 -19.54
C GLN A 5 -13.35 -8.19 -18.59
N ARG A 6 -13.01 -6.95 -18.21
CA ARG A 6 -11.90 -6.69 -17.30
C ARG A 6 -11.93 -5.32 -16.64
N PRO A 7 -11.36 -5.19 -15.43
CA PRO A 7 -11.14 -3.89 -14.82
C PRO A 7 -10.05 -3.11 -15.56
N ILE A 8 -10.21 -1.78 -15.62
CA ILE A 8 -9.15 -0.87 -16.11
C ILE A 8 -8.15 -0.58 -15.00
N LEU A 9 -8.65 -0.28 -13.80
CA LEU A 9 -7.87 0.07 -12.62
C LEU A 9 -8.17 -0.92 -11.50
N VAL A 10 -7.13 -1.43 -10.87
CA VAL A 10 -7.25 -2.26 -9.67
C VAL A 10 -6.57 -1.55 -8.53
N PHE A 11 -7.36 -1.16 -7.52
CA PHE A 11 -6.84 -0.53 -6.31
C PHE A 11 -6.59 -1.60 -5.26
N TRP A 12 -5.35 -1.72 -4.80
CA TRP A 12 -4.98 -2.66 -3.76
C TRP A 12 -4.37 -1.93 -2.57
N GLU A 13 -5.02 -2.05 -1.40
CA GLU A 13 -4.42 -1.67 -0.12
C GLU A 13 -3.32 -2.69 0.24
N THR A 14 -2.08 -2.40 -0.16
CA THR A 14 -0.95 -3.33 -0.07
C THR A 14 -0.43 -3.49 1.34
N THR A 15 -0.55 -2.46 2.16
CA THR A 15 -0.21 -2.48 3.58
C THR A 15 -1.06 -1.48 4.35
N LYS A 16 -1.34 -1.75 5.63
CA LYS A 16 -1.93 -0.78 6.55
C LYS A 16 -0.88 0.09 7.24
N ALA A 17 0.40 -0.25 7.14
CA ALA A 17 1.49 0.48 7.75
C ALA A 17 1.63 1.89 7.15
N CYS A 18 1.66 2.93 7.99
CA CYS A 18 1.98 4.30 7.61
C CYS A 18 2.57 5.06 8.80
N GLY A 19 3.56 5.92 8.54
CA GLY A 19 4.12 6.82 9.56
C GLY A 19 3.28 8.07 9.83
N LEU A 20 2.15 8.25 9.13
CA LEU A 20 1.29 9.44 9.24
C LEU A 20 -0.08 9.10 9.85
N ALA A 21 -0.70 10.11 10.47
CA ALA A 21 -2.02 10.03 11.07
C ALA A 21 -3.01 11.03 10.45
N CYS A 22 -3.09 11.07 9.12
CA CYS A 22 -3.87 12.08 8.39
C CYS A 22 -5.36 11.97 8.71
N ARG A 23 -6.03 13.12 8.96
CA ARG A 23 -7.49 13.17 9.20
C ARG A 23 -8.31 12.60 8.04
N HIS A 24 -7.82 12.76 6.82
CA HIS A 24 -8.45 12.29 5.58
C HIS A 24 -7.97 10.89 5.15
N CYS A 25 -7.32 10.13 6.05
CA CYS A 25 -6.80 8.81 5.72
C CYS A 25 -7.95 7.81 5.56
N ARG A 26 -8.36 7.55 4.31
CA ARG A 26 -9.34 6.49 4.00
C ARG A 26 -8.88 5.13 4.54
N ALA A 27 -7.60 4.81 4.41
CA ALA A 27 -7.05 3.52 4.82
C ALA A 27 -7.07 3.30 6.34
N SER A 28 -7.34 4.33 7.15
CA SER A 28 -7.22 4.28 8.62
C SER A 28 -5.90 3.62 9.04
N ALA A 29 -4.81 4.13 8.44
CA ALA A 29 -3.50 3.51 8.54
C ALA A 29 -2.98 3.51 9.98
N ILE A 30 -2.20 2.48 10.29
CA ILE A 30 -1.59 2.24 11.60
C ILE A 30 -0.07 2.16 11.43
N LEU A 31 0.69 2.20 12.53
CA LEU A 31 2.16 2.25 12.45
C LEU A 31 2.80 0.96 11.93
N GLN A 32 2.15 -0.18 12.14
CA GLN A 32 2.68 -1.50 11.81
C GLN A 32 1.79 -2.21 10.81
N PRO A 33 2.36 -3.10 9.96
CA PRO A 33 1.58 -3.98 9.11
C PRO A 33 0.59 -4.81 9.94
N VAL A 34 -0.59 -5.10 9.38
CA VAL A 34 -1.47 -6.09 10.01
C VAL A 34 -0.92 -7.50 9.77
N ARG A 35 -1.17 -8.43 10.69
CA ARG A 35 -0.64 -9.81 10.60
C ARG A 35 -1.14 -10.55 9.36
N ASP A 36 -2.31 -10.19 8.87
CA ASP A 36 -3.01 -10.90 7.81
C ASP A 36 -2.82 -10.20 6.43
N GLU A 37 -1.77 -9.39 6.27
CA GLU A 37 -1.37 -8.88 4.95
C GLU A 37 -0.94 -10.03 4.05
N LEU A 38 -1.19 -9.90 2.74
CA LEU A 38 -0.76 -10.88 1.76
C LEU A 38 0.74 -11.12 1.86
N THR A 39 1.14 -12.39 1.97
CA THR A 39 2.55 -12.78 1.92
C THR A 39 3.17 -12.42 0.57
N THR A 40 4.49 -12.47 0.46
CA THR A 40 5.18 -12.25 -0.83
C THR A 40 4.74 -13.20 -1.92
N ALA A 41 4.50 -14.46 -1.55
CA ALA A 41 3.98 -15.45 -2.50
C ALA A 41 2.57 -15.07 -2.97
N ASP A 42 1.71 -14.61 -2.06
CA ASP A 42 0.34 -14.23 -2.38
C ASP A 42 0.28 -12.95 -3.22
N ALA A 43 1.14 -11.97 -2.92
CA ALA A 43 1.30 -10.75 -3.68
C ALA A 43 1.71 -11.04 -5.13
N CYS A 44 2.69 -11.93 -5.32
CA CYS A 44 3.09 -12.36 -6.66
C CYS A 44 1.97 -13.09 -7.38
N ARG A 45 1.25 -14.00 -6.72
CA ARG A 45 0.08 -14.68 -7.31
C ARG A 45 -1.05 -13.71 -7.65
N PHE A 46 -1.24 -12.68 -6.85
CA PHE A 46 -2.18 -11.61 -7.15
C PHE A 46 -1.78 -10.86 -8.42
N VAL A 47 -0.51 -10.47 -8.55
CA VAL A 47 0.00 -9.83 -9.77
C VAL A 47 -0.14 -10.75 -11.00
N ASP A 48 0.05 -12.06 -10.83
CA ASP A 48 -0.18 -13.06 -11.88
C ASP A 48 -1.64 -13.06 -12.35
N SER A 49 -2.58 -12.97 -11.40
CA SER A 49 -4.01 -12.90 -11.71
C SER A 49 -4.36 -11.67 -12.56
N LEU A 50 -3.67 -10.55 -12.34
CA LEU A 50 -3.85 -9.33 -13.14
C LEU A 50 -3.39 -9.52 -14.59
N ALA A 51 -2.33 -10.29 -14.79
CA ALA A 51 -1.87 -10.64 -16.14
C ALA A 51 -2.85 -11.58 -16.87
N GLY A 52 -3.69 -12.32 -16.12
CA GLY A 52 -4.71 -13.23 -16.65
C GLY A 52 -5.86 -12.54 -17.40
N PHE A 53 -6.11 -11.25 -17.17
CA PHE A 53 -7.15 -10.48 -17.88
C PHE A 53 -6.83 -10.16 -19.36
N GLY A 54 -5.69 -10.62 -19.88
CA GLY A 54 -5.28 -10.38 -21.26
C GLY A 54 -4.84 -8.93 -21.53
N MET A 55 -4.76 -8.56 -22.81
CA MET A 55 -4.22 -7.27 -23.26
C MET A 55 -5.29 -6.29 -23.75
N PRO A 56 -5.19 -4.98 -23.44
CA PRO A 56 -4.35 -4.36 -22.40
C PRO A 56 -4.62 -4.86 -20.98
N ARG A 57 -3.55 -4.99 -20.19
CA ARG A 57 -3.63 -5.38 -18.78
C ARG A 57 -4.23 -4.26 -17.92
N PRO A 58 -4.90 -4.59 -16.80
CA PRO A 58 -5.29 -3.60 -15.80
C PRO A 58 -4.06 -2.86 -15.25
N VAL A 59 -4.25 -1.61 -14.87
CA VAL A 59 -3.25 -0.84 -14.12
C VAL A 59 -3.47 -1.10 -12.63
N LEU A 60 -2.45 -1.60 -11.96
CA LEU A 60 -2.45 -1.79 -10.51
C LEU A 60 -2.11 -0.47 -9.82
N ILE A 61 -3.01 0.03 -8.99
CA ILE A 61 -2.78 1.15 -8.09
C ILE A 61 -2.48 0.59 -6.70
N ALA A 62 -1.20 0.53 -6.35
CA ALA A 62 -0.76 0.09 -5.04
C ALA A 62 -0.92 1.24 -4.03
N THR A 63 -1.78 1.05 -3.04
CA THR A 63 -2.22 2.06 -2.06
C THR A 63 -2.36 1.43 -0.67
N GLY A 64 -3.13 2.05 0.24
CA GLY A 64 -3.30 1.63 1.63
C GLY A 64 -2.76 2.69 2.58
N GLY A 65 -1.85 2.29 3.46
CA GLY A 65 -1.00 3.21 4.21
C GLY A 65 0.07 3.83 3.31
N ASP A 66 1.34 3.71 3.70
CA ASP A 66 2.46 4.02 2.82
C ASP A 66 3.01 2.73 2.21
N VAL A 67 2.77 2.55 0.91
CA VAL A 67 3.24 1.39 0.14
C VAL A 67 4.74 1.14 0.29
N LEU A 68 5.55 2.17 0.55
CA LEU A 68 6.99 2.06 0.76
C LEU A 68 7.39 1.35 2.07
N LEU A 69 6.44 1.15 2.98
CA LEU A 69 6.63 0.38 4.22
C LEU A 69 6.35 -1.11 4.06
N ARG A 70 5.82 -1.53 2.91
CA ARG A 70 5.67 -2.95 2.60
C ARG A 70 7.04 -3.58 2.40
N HIS A 71 7.36 -4.58 3.23
CA HIS A 71 8.69 -5.19 3.30
C HIS A 71 9.17 -5.87 2.00
N ASP A 72 8.24 -6.33 1.17
CA ASP A 72 8.48 -7.11 -0.05
C ASP A 72 8.04 -6.37 -1.32
N LEU A 73 7.93 -5.05 -1.25
CA LEU A 73 7.50 -4.20 -2.38
C LEU A 73 8.34 -4.47 -3.64
N ASP A 74 9.66 -4.59 -3.50
CA ASP A 74 10.56 -4.78 -4.64
C ASP A 74 10.30 -6.10 -5.38
N ALA A 75 9.98 -7.18 -4.65
CA ALA A 75 9.65 -8.48 -5.24
C ALA A 75 8.34 -8.41 -6.03
N MET A 76 7.32 -7.74 -5.47
CA MET A 76 6.05 -7.49 -6.14
C MET A 76 6.23 -6.66 -7.42
N LEU A 77 7.02 -5.58 -7.36
CA LEU A 77 7.32 -4.73 -8.51
C LEU A 77 8.13 -5.46 -9.59
N ALA A 78 9.12 -6.27 -9.19
CA ALA A 78 9.86 -7.10 -10.13
C ALA A 78 8.93 -8.06 -10.88
N ARG A 79 8.01 -8.74 -10.16
CA ARG A 79 7.02 -9.62 -10.78
C ARG A 79 6.11 -8.89 -11.75
N ALA A 80 5.60 -7.72 -11.37
CA ALA A 80 4.75 -6.91 -12.24
C ALA A 80 5.48 -6.46 -13.51
N ARG A 81 6.76 -6.08 -13.39
CA ARG A 81 7.62 -5.72 -14.53
C ARG A 81 7.81 -6.90 -15.49
N THR A 82 8.10 -8.09 -14.99
CA THR A 82 8.22 -9.31 -15.82
C THR A 82 6.94 -9.57 -16.62
N LEU A 83 5.77 -9.38 -16.00
CA LEU A 83 4.48 -9.60 -16.63
C LEU A 83 3.96 -8.40 -17.44
N LYS A 84 4.69 -7.29 -17.49
CA LYS A 84 4.27 -6.03 -18.11
C LYS A 84 2.91 -5.52 -17.58
N VAL A 85 2.68 -5.70 -16.27
CA VAL A 85 1.57 -5.07 -15.55
C VAL A 85 2.03 -3.67 -15.14
N ALA A 86 1.28 -2.65 -15.54
CA ALA A 86 1.58 -1.28 -15.13
C ALA A 86 1.21 -1.11 -13.64
N VAL A 87 2.14 -0.53 -12.86
CA VAL A 87 1.93 -0.28 -11.43
C VAL A 87 2.14 1.20 -11.14
N ALA A 88 1.17 1.83 -10.48
CA ALA A 88 1.30 3.15 -9.90
C ALA A 88 1.36 3.04 -8.37
N LEU A 89 2.32 3.73 -7.76
CA LEU A 89 2.52 3.75 -6.32
C LEU A 89 1.89 5.00 -5.71
N ALA A 90 0.92 4.83 -4.82
CA ALA A 90 0.39 5.91 -3.99
C ALA A 90 1.19 5.97 -2.68
N ALA A 91 2.42 6.47 -2.76
CA ALA A 91 3.33 6.60 -1.62
C ALA A 91 3.17 7.96 -0.93
N THR A 92 3.46 7.99 0.38
CA THR A 92 3.57 9.27 1.09
C THR A 92 4.97 9.84 0.90
N ARG A 93 5.13 11.17 1.01
CA ARG A 93 6.44 11.83 0.87
C ARG A 93 7.24 11.78 2.19
N LEU A 94 7.21 10.65 2.89
CA LEU A 94 8.03 10.43 4.07
C LEU A 94 9.43 9.98 3.62
N PRO A 95 10.51 10.70 4.00
CA PRO A 95 11.84 10.12 3.88
C PRO A 95 11.89 8.89 4.78
N ARG A 96 12.29 7.72 4.25
CA ARG A 96 12.47 6.46 5.03
C ARG A 96 13.30 6.66 6.31
N PHE A 97 14.06 7.75 6.40
CA PHE A 97 14.89 8.16 7.53
C PHE A 97 14.11 8.65 8.77
N CYS A 98 12.83 9.03 8.65
CA CYS A 98 12.06 9.60 9.77
C CYS A 98 11.51 8.53 10.73
N LEU A 99 11.52 7.24 10.37
CA LEU A 99 11.14 6.13 11.26
C LEU A 99 12.13 5.90 12.42
N LEU A 100 13.31 6.52 12.40
CA LEU A 100 14.26 6.49 13.52
C LEU A 100 13.96 7.53 14.61
N TYR A 101 13.04 8.45 14.37
CA TYR A 101 12.62 9.48 15.32
C TYR A 101 11.12 9.34 15.60
N THR A 102 10.74 8.30 16.34
CA THR A 102 9.45 8.25 17.02
C THR A 102 9.43 9.31 18.12
N SER A 103 9.01 10.55 17.80
CA SER A 103 8.40 11.38 18.84
C SER A 103 6.93 10.94 19.01
N PRO A 104 6.39 10.99 20.23
CA PRO A 104 5.03 10.52 20.49
C PRO A 104 4.01 11.38 19.74
N SER A 105 2.95 10.71 19.28
CA SER A 105 1.81 11.32 18.60
C SER A 105 1.21 12.47 19.45
N PRO A 106 0.84 13.63 18.87
CA PRO A 106 0.22 14.73 19.60
C PRO A 106 -1.16 14.40 20.22
N ARG A 107 -1.71 13.20 19.97
CA ARG A 107 -2.91 12.70 20.68
C ARG A 107 -2.65 12.27 22.13
N ASP A 108 -1.41 12.05 22.54
CA ASP A 108 -1.08 11.65 23.92
C ASP A 108 -0.97 12.85 24.88
N LEU A 109 -1.10 14.08 24.39
CA LEU A 109 -1.00 15.31 25.20
C LEU A 109 -2.36 15.84 25.70
N SER A 110 -3.49 15.23 25.34
CA SER A 110 -4.81 15.76 25.69
C SER A 110 -5.45 15.15 26.95
N THR A 111 -4.76 14.29 27.70
CA THR A 111 -5.34 13.64 28.91
C THR A 111 -4.72 14.03 30.24
N SER A 112 -3.75 14.96 30.28
CA SER A 112 -3.32 15.55 31.55
C SER A 112 -4.28 16.67 31.96
N ARG A 113 -5.34 16.28 32.67
CA ARG A 113 -6.20 17.19 33.44
C ARG A 113 -5.35 17.94 34.46
N MET A 114 -5.49 19.25 34.43
CA MET A 114 -5.17 20.19 35.50
C MET A 114 -5.98 19.83 36.76
N PRO A 115 -5.34 19.86 37.94
CA PRO A 115 -5.82 20.73 39.01
C PRO A 115 -4.99 22.01 39.09
#